data_AF-A0A7G5EJV6-F1
#
_entry.id   AF-A0A7G5EJV6-F1
#
_cell.length_a   1.000
_cell.length_b   1.000
_cell.length_c   1.000
_cell.angle_alpha   90.00
_cell.angle_beta   90.00
_cell.angle_gamma   90.00
#
_symmetry.space_group_name_H-M   'P 1'
#
loop_
_entity.id
_entity.type
_entity.pdbx_description
1 polymer ?
#
loop_
_entity_poly.entity_id
_entity_poly.type
_entity_poly.pdbx_seq_one_letter_code
_entity_poly.pdbx_strand_id
1 'polypeptide(L)'
;MKLFSFPIATLEKAISKRIMTLSPEHKEWFMARWQQKPYKKSFLDNKALPLVTIVSKCKTMTDEDFDQVMAEWDAKFYEAEAQVLRPMVQGDGLLQLMQKSLPEARVLAILNKLDNDRV
;
A
#
# COMPACT_ATOMS: atom_id res chain seq x y z
N MET A 1 -10.93 17.29 10.30
CA MET A 1 -9.53 17.31 9.79
C MET A 1 -9.55 17.05 8.29
N LYS A 2 -8.85 17.85 7.48
CA LYS A 2 -8.70 17.56 6.04
C LYS A 2 -7.86 16.29 5.90
N LEU A 3 -8.48 15.22 5.41
CA LEU A 3 -7.75 14.01 5.00
C LEU A 3 -6.66 14.44 4.02
N PHE A 4 -5.41 14.12 4.33
CA PHE A 4 -4.35 14.18 3.34
C PHE A 4 -4.80 13.33 2.15
N SER A 5 -5.18 13.99 1.06
CA SER A 5 -5.65 13.32 -0.16
C SER A 5 -4.43 13.08 -1.03
N PHE A 6 -3.88 11.88 -0.97
CA PHE A 6 -2.83 11.49 -1.89
C PHE A 6 -3.41 11.47 -3.32
N PRO A 7 -2.81 12.15 -4.31
CA PRO A 7 -3.38 12.21 -5.65
C PRO A 7 -3.49 10.80 -6.26
N ILE A 8 -4.71 10.33 -6.51
CA ILE A 8 -4.97 8.97 -7.02
C ILE A 8 -4.22 8.71 -8.33
N ALA A 9 -4.16 9.68 -9.23
CA ALA A 9 -3.40 9.55 -10.49
C ALA A 9 -1.89 9.33 -10.26
N THR A 10 -1.33 9.93 -9.20
CA THR A 10 0.07 9.72 -8.83
C THR A 10 0.27 8.31 -8.26
N LEU A 11 -0.68 7.83 -7.45
CA LEU A 11 -0.66 6.48 -6.89
C LEU A 11 -0.78 5.43 -8.00
N GLU A 12 -1.72 5.61 -8.93
CA GLU A 12 -1.92 4.73 -10.08
C GLU A 12 -0.65 4.65 -10.95
N LYS A 13 0.01 5.79 -11.19
CA LYS A 13 1.27 5.83 -11.94
C LYS A 13 2.40 5.11 -11.20
N ALA A 14 2.49 5.26 -9.87
CA ALA A 14 3.47 4.56 -9.05
C ALA A 14 3.25 3.05 -9.08
N ILE A 15 2.00 2.59 -8.91
CA ILE A 15 1.62 1.18 -9.02
C ILE A 15 1.97 0.64 -10.42
N SER A 16 1.61 1.37 -11.48
CA SER A 16 1.89 0.95 -12.86
C SER A 16 3.38 0.76 -13.11
N LYS A 17 4.24 1.62 -12.54
CA LYS A 17 5.70 1.43 -12.59
C LYS A 17 6.16 0.19 -11.83
N ARG A 18 5.55 -0.11 -10.67
CA ARG A 18 5.92 -1.28 -9.84
C ARG A 18 5.51 -2.61 -10.46
N ILE A 19 4.38 -2.67 -11.14
CA ILE A 19 3.96 -3.86 -11.87
C ILE A 19 5.06 -4.28 -12.87
N MET A 20 5.74 -3.30 -13.49
CA MET A 20 6.81 -3.56 -14.45
C MET A 20 8.09 -4.15 -13.84
N THR A 21 8.27 -4.03 -12.53
CA THR A 21 9.45 -4.56 -11.80
C THR A 21 9.18 -5.89 -11.11
N LEU A 22 7.97 -6.43 -11.20
CA LEU A 22 7.63 -7.74 -10.63
C LEU A 22 8.28 -8.89 -11.42
N SER A 23 8.39 -10.06 -10.78
CA SER A 23 8.69 -11.31 -11.48
C SER A 23 7.68 -11.57 -12.61
N PRO A 24 8.03 -12.32 -13.67
CA PRO A 24 7.15 -12.54 -14.82
C PRO A 24 5.76 -13.05 -14.42
N GLU A 25 5.71 -14.03 -13.51
CA GLU A 25 4.46 -14.62 -13.00
C GLU A 25 3.56 -13.58 -12.31
N HIS A 26 4.12 -12.82 -11.35
CA HIS A 26 3.37 -11.79 -10.64
C HIS A 26 2.95 -10.64 -11.55
N LYS A 27 3.82 -10.27 -12.50
CA LYS A 27 3.54 -9.23 -13.49
C LYS A 27 2.37 -9.60 -14.38
N GLU A 28 2.38 -10.82 -14.94
CA GLU A 28 1.30 -11.30 -15.82
C GLU A 28 -0.03 -11.35 -15.08
N TRP A 29 -0.04 -11.96 -13.89
CA TRP A 29 -1.22 -12.05 -13.02
C TRP A 29 -1.80 -10.67 -12.69
N PHE A 30 -0.94 -9.72 -12.34
CA PHE A 30 -1.36 -8.38 -11.92
C PHE A 30 -1.81 -7.56 -13.12
N MET A 31 -1.12 -7.59 -14.26
CA MET A 31 -1.51 -6.83 -15.46
C MET A 31 -2.88 -7.27 -15.99
N ALA A 32 -3.16 -8.57 -16.04
CA ALA A 32 -4.45 -9.09 -16.49
C ALA A 32 -5.63 -8.56 -15.66
N ARG A 33 -5.41 -8.35 -14.36
CA ARG A 33 -6.40 -7.78 -13.44
C ARG A 33 -6.39 -6.25 -13.47
N TRP A 34 -5.23 -5.63 -13.59
CA TRP A 34 -5.06 -4.17 -13.62
C TRP A 34 -5.77 -3.51 -14.80
N GLN A 35 -5.93 -4.23 -15.92
CA GLN A 35 -6.72 -3.77 -17.07
C GLN A 35 -8.23 -3.75 -16.80
N GLN A 36 -8.70 -4.50 -15.80
CA GLN A 36 -10.11 -4.55 -15.43
C GLN A 36 -10.44 -3.35 -14.53
N LYS A 37 -11.28 -2.43 -15.04
CA LYS A 37 -11.71 -1.23 -14.30
C LYS A 37 -12.21 -1.54 -12.87
N PRO A 38 -13.05 -2.57 -12.63
CA PRO A 38 -13.54 -2.89 -11.28
C PRO A 38 -12.42 -3.30 -10.33
N TYR A 39 -11.48 -4.14 -10.80
CA TYR A 39 -10.34 -4.58 -10.00
C TYR A 39 -9.42 -3.41 -9.68
N LYS A 40 -9.03 -2.62 -10.69
CA LYS A 40 -8.16 -1.44 -10.50
C LYS A 40 -8.74 -0.49 -9.46
N LYS A 41 -10.03 -0.16 -9.58
CA LYS A 41 -10.71 0.73 -8.63
C LYS A 41 -10.70 0.15 -7.22
N SER A 42 -11.10 -1.12 -7.06
CA SER A 42 -11.10 -1.79 -5.75
C SER A 42 -9.70 -1.86 -5.13
N PHE A 43 -8.68 -2.18 -5.91
CA PHE A 43 -7.29 -2.21 -5.46
C PHE A 43 -6.82 -0.84 -4.98
N LEU A 44 -7.10 0.21 -5.75
CA LEU A 44 -6.75 1.58 -5.38
C LEU A 44 -7.48 2.01 -4.10
N ASP A 45 -8.79 1.86 -4.04
CA ASP A 45 -9.64 2.40 -2.98
C ASP A 45 -9.48 1.63 -1.66
N ASN A 46 -9.37 0.30 -1.71
CA ASN A 46 -9.43 -0.56 -0.51
C ASN A 46 -8.04 -1.03 -0.04
N LYS A 47 -7.01 -0.97 -0.89
CA LYS A 47 -5.67 -1.49 -0.57
C LYS A 47 -4.60 -0.40 -0.63
N ALA A 48 -4.39 0.18 -1.81
CA ALA A 48 -3.26 1.09 -2.02
C ALA A 48 -3.46 2.45 -1.32
N LEU A 49 -4.65 3.05 -1.43
CA LEU A 49 -4.94 4.36 -0.83
C LEU A 49 -4.93 4.30 0.71
N PRO A 50 -5.55 3.30 1.37
CA PRO A 50 -5.42 3.12 2.82
C PRO A 50 -3.97 2.94 3.24
N LEU A 51 -3.19 2.11 2.54
CA LEU A 51 -1.77 1.90 2.84
C LEU A 51 -0.98 3.21 2.84
N VAL A 52 -1.08 4.02 1.76
CA VAL A 52 -0.33 5.28 1.69
C VAL A 52 -0.85 6.30 2.71
N THR A 53 -2.12 6.22 3.09
CA THR A 53 -2.70 7.06 4.15
C THR A 53 -2.13 6.68 5.52
N ILE A 54 -2.06 5.39 5.84
CA ILE A 54 -1.42 4.88 7.06
C ILE A 54 0.05 5.31 7.10
N VAL A 55 0.78 5.04 6.02
CA VAL A 55 2.20 5.40 5.87
C VAL A 55 2.43 6.93 5.95
N SER A 56 1.49 7.77 5.52
CA SER A 56 1.64 9.23 5.66
C SER A 56 1.35 9.74 7.06
N LYS A 57 0.39 9.13 7.78
CA LYS A 57 -0.06 9.57 9.11
C LYS A 57 0.64 8.87 10.26
N CYS A 58 1.38 7.80 9.98
CA CYS A 58 2.15 7.01 10.95
C CYS A 58 3.09 7.84 11.85
N LYS A 59 3.41 9.09 11.51
CA LYS A 59 4.26 9.95 12.34
C LYS A 59 3.47 10.74 13.38
N THR A 60 2.20 11.01 13.10
CA THR A 60 1.36 11.92 13.87
C THR A 60 0.26 11.21 14.65
N MET A 61 0.04 9.92 14.40
CA MET A 61 -0.92 9.09 15.14
C MET A 61 -0.29 8.51 16.40
N THR A 62 -1.10 8.39 17.47
CA THR A 62 -0.72 7.62 18.66
C THR A 62 -0.63 6.13 18.32
N ASP A 63 -0.07 5.33 19.23
CA ASP A 63 -0.04 3.88 19.02
C ASP A 63 -1.45 3.29 19.03
N GLU A 64 -2.36 3.78 19.88
CA GLU A 64 -3.76 3.31 19.89
C GLU A 64 -4.49 3.60 18.57
N ASP A 65 -4.32 4.80 18.02
CA ASP A 65 -4.90 5.16 16.72
C ASP A 65 -4.32 4.31 15.58
N PHE A 66 -3.03 3.98 15.63
CA PHE A 66 -2.40 3.12 14.64
C PHE A 66 -2.98 1.70 14.69
N ASP A 67 -3.08 1.12 15.88
CA ASP A 67 -3.60 -0.23 16.08
C ASP A 67 -5.07 -0.31 15.65
N GLN A 68 -5.87 0.71 15.98
CA GLN A 68 -7.26 0.79 15.52
C GLN A 68 -7.34 0.85 13.99
N VAL A 69 -6.57 1.71 13.33
CA VAL A 69 -6.58 1.81 11.87
C VAL A 69 -6.10 0.51 11.21
N MET A 70 -5.10 -0.16 11.79
CA MET A 70 -4.61 -1.45 11.30
C MET A 70 -5.64 -2.58 11.45
N ALA A 71 -6.44 -2.54 12.53
CA ALA A 71 -7.53 -3.48 12.77
C ALA A 71 -8.75 -3.21 11.86
N GLU A 72 -9.10 -1.94 11.62
CA GLU A 72 -10.19 -1.54 10.73
C GLU A 72 -9.87 -1.78 9.26
N TRP A 73 -8.58 -1.82 8.90
CA TRP A 73 -8.16 -2.09 7.54
C TRP A 73 -8.30 -3.59 7.19
N ASP A 74 -9.53 -4.02 6.89
CA ASP A 74 -9.86 -5.40 6.51
C ASP A 74 -9.53 -5.70 5.03
N ALA A 75 -8.27 -5.50 4.64
CA ALA A 75 -7.78 -5.82 3.31
C ALA A 75 -7.00 -7.13 3.32
N LYS A 76 -7.31 -8.01 2.36
CA LYS A 76 -6.56 -9.23 2.06
C LYS A 76 -5.75 -9.08 0.79
N PHE A 77 -4.59 -9.72 0.71
CA PHE A 77 -3.62 -9.54 -0.36
C PHE A 77 -3.26 -10.84 -1.06
N TYR A 78 -3.35 -10.84 -2.39
CA TYR A 78 -2.63 -11.81 -3.20
C TYR A 78 -1.11 -11.52 -3.13
N GLU A 79 -0.29 -12.52 -3.42
CA GLU A 79 1.16 -12.35 -3.37
C GLU A 79 1.64 -11.21 -4.28
N ALA A 80 1.18 -11.20 -5.55
CA ALA A 80 1.51 -10.15 -6.50
C ALA A 80 1.13 -8.74 -6.00
N GLU A 81 0.02 -8.61 -5.25
CA GLU A 81 -0.40 -7.34 -4.66
C GLU A 81 0.53 -6.88 -3.54
N ALA A 82 0.91 -7.79 -2.64
CA ALA A 82 1.87 -7.49 -1.59
C ALA A 82 3.24 -7.09 -2.18
N GLN A 83 3.68 -7.76 -3.24
CA GLN A 83 4.95 -7.43 -3.92
C GLN A 83 4.93 -6.03 -4.56
N VAL A 84 3.78 -5.58 -5.09
CA VAL A 84 3.62 -4.21 -5.61
C VAL A 84 3.66 -3.16 -4.49
N LEU A 85 3.05 -3.47 -3.35
CA LEU A 85 2.87 -2.53 -2.23
C LEU A 85 4.06 -2.48 -1.28
N ARG A 86 4.82 -3.57 -1.10
CA ARG A 86 5.95 -3.64 -0.17
C ARG A 86 6.99 -2.52 -0.37
N PRO A 87 7.45 -2.19 -1.60
CA PRO A 87 8.39 -1.08 -1.82
C PRO A 87 7.84 0.29 -1.40
N MET A 88 6.51 0.44 -1.40
CA MET A 88 5.85 1.66 -0.93
C MET A 88 6.00 1.83 0.57
N VAL A 89 6.02 0.74 1.34
CA VAL A 89 6.21 0.77 2.80
C VAL A 89 7.68 0.95 3.16
N GLN A 90 8.59 0.42 2.34
CA GLN A 90 10.04 0.49 2.55
C GLN A 90 10.70 1.78 2.04
N GLY A 91 9.92 2.72 1.51
CA GLY A 91 10.39 4.07 1.22
C GLY A 91 10.97 4.28 -0.16
N ASP A 92 10.52 3.50 -1.14
CA ASP A 92 11.00 3.69 -2.51
C ASP A 92 10.29 4.87 -3.22
N GLY A 93 11.08 5.89 -3.56
CA GLY A 93 10.82 6.97 -4.52
C GLY A 93 9.72 7.97 -4.15
N LEU A 94 8.47 7.52 -4.09
CA LEU A 94 7.29 8.37 -3.91
C LEU A 94 7.03 8.68 -2.43
N LEU A 95 7.26 7.68 -1.57
CA LEU A 95 6.99 7.76 -0.15
C LEU A 95 8.27 8.05 0.66
N GLN A 96 9.46 7.92 0.06
CA GLN A 96 10.74 8.25 0.70
C GLN A 96 10.73 9.64 1.36
N LEU A 97 10.10 10.62 0.71
CA LEU A 97 9.95 11.98 1.24
C LEU A 97 9.04 12.05 2.48
N MET A 98 8.03 11.19 2.56
CA MET A 98 7.17 11.08 3.74
C MET A 98 7.78 10.20 4.84
N GLN A 99 8.71 9.30 4.50
CA GLN A 99 9.14 8.21 5.37
C GLN A 99 10.44 8.43 6.15
N LYS A 100 11.12 9.57 6.03
CA LYS A 100 12.41 9.85 6.71
C LYS A 100 12.47 9.68 8.24
N SER A 101 11.40 9.25 8.92
CA SER A 101 11.36 9.02 10.37
C SER A 101 10.21 8.10 10.80
N LEU A 102 9.93 7.05 10.04
CA LEU A 102 8.91 6.04 10.37
C LEU A 102 9.40 5.14 11.52
N PRO A 103 8.62 4.90 12.58
CA PRO A 103 8.99 3.91 13.60
C PRO A 103 9.10 2.51 12.98
N GLU A 104 10.21 1.82 13.22
CA GLU A 104 10.48 0.49 12.65
C GLU A 104 9.38 -0.53 13.00
N ALA A 105 8.85 -0.48 14.22
CA ALA A 105 7.75 -1.33 14.66
C ALA A 105 6.49 -1.18 13.78
N ARG A 106 6.15 0.05 13.38
CA ARG A 106 4.97 0.31 12.52
C ARG A 106 5.21 -0.15 11.08
N VAL A 107 6.43 0.03 10.57
CA VAL A 107 6.83 -0.52 9.26
C VAL A 107 6.68 -2.05 9.26
N LEU A 108 7.22 -2.72 10.28
CA LEU A 108 7.12 -4.17 10.42
C LEU A 108 5.68 -4.64 10.56
N ALA A 109 4.84 -3.95 11.32
CA ALA A 109 3.41 -4.29 11.45
C ALA A 109 2.69 -4.22 10.10
N ILE A 110 2.95 -3.18 9.29
CA ILE A 110 2.37 -3.05 7.95
C ILE A 110 2.87 -4.17 7.02
N LEU A 111 4.18 -4.45 7.03
CA LEU A 111 4.76 -5.52 6.21
C LEU A 111 4.20 -6.90 6.61
N ASN A 112 4.09 -7.16 7.91
CA ASN A 112 3.48 -8.39 8.43
C ASN A 112 2.03 -8.54 7.98
N LYS A 113 1.24 -7.47 7.96
CA LYS A 113 -0.13 -7.53 7.44
C LYS A 113 -0.16 -7.90 5.95
N LEU A 114 0.68 -7.25 5.14
CA LEU A 114 0.80 -7.60 3.71
C LEU A 114 1.21 -9.07 3.49
N ASP A 115 1.96 -9.64 4.44
CA ASP A 115 2.48 -10.99 4.33
C ASP A 115 1.55 -12.08 4.87
N ASN A 116 0.74 -11.79 5.88
CA ASN A 116 -0.07 -12.78 6.58
C ASN A 116 -1.56 -12.71 6.23
N ASP A 117 -2.09 -11.54 5.86
CA ASP A 117 -3.52 -11.38 5.53
C ASP A 117 -3.75 -11.72 4.05
N ARG A 118 -3.70 -13.02 3.74
CA ARG A 118 -3.79 -13.54 2.35
C ARG A 118 -5.24 -13.82 1.92
N VAL A 119 -5.49 -13.70 0.62
CA VAL A 119 -6.72 -14.18 -0.05
C VAL A 119 -6.57 -15.66 -0.38
#